data_AF-A0A8X6LBK8-F1
#
_entry.id   AF-A0A8X6LBK8-F1
#
_cell.length_a   1.000
_cell.length_b   1.000
_cell.length_c   1.000
_cell.angle_alpha   90.00
_cell.angle_beta   90.00
_cell.angle_gamma   90.00
#
_symmetry.space_group_name_H-M   'P 1'
#
loop_
_entity.id
_entity.type
_entity.pdbx_description
1 polymer ?
#
loop_
_entity_poly.entity_id
_entity_poly.type
_entity_poly.pdbx_seq_one_letter_code
_entity_poly.pdbx_strand_id
1 'polypeptide(L)'
;MEFRCPSETVILEEKYFSYPLTSVACNLKLTEKVLFVGITTKDKTEVEKIFLDDIVGCHAFRGKNGKTKIETSEHSAYFCIYAYPLKTFTGILSKQHRREKRNLTFLMRKNDSEDENYKVVEKWQRAINCLIRGKACVIDGEVSIPDIVPSSKKFLILINPKSGPGKAYQIFKEKVIPLLVESDTQYEVLVTAEDKFSLSKNMWINPFIFIEEQASSGG
;
A
#
# COMPACT_ATOMS: atom_id res chain seq x y z
N MET A 1 -8.54 22.16 18.63
CA MET A 1 -7.62 21.38 19.47
C MET A 1 -6.68 20.63 18.55
N GLU A 2 -5.41 21.03 18.52
CA GLU A 2 -4.38 20.38 17.70
C GLU A 2 -4.03 19.01 18.28
N PHE A 3 -3.94 17.99 17.43
CA PHE A 3 -3.50 16.66 17.81
C PHE A 3 -2.01 16.69 18.11
N ARG A 4 -1.65 16.74 19.39
CA ARG A 4 -0.26 16.58 19.83
C ARG A 4 0.15 15.11 19.68
N CYS A 5 0.99 14.85 18.68
CA CYS A 5 1.74 13.60 18.55
C CYS A 5 2.98 13.68 19.47
N PRO A 6 3.30 12.66 20.28
CA PRO A 6 4.48 12.69 21.13
C PRO A 6 5.74 12.47 20.28
N SER A 7 6.71 13.37 20.37
CA SER A 7 8.13 13.28 19.94
C SER A 7 8.51 12.85 18.52
N GLU A 8 7.59 12.43 17.65
CA GLU A 8 7.90 12.04 16.27
C GLU A 8 7.76 13.24 15.31
N THR A 9 8.79 13.47 14.51
CA THR A 9 8.81 14.49 13.45
C THR A 9 7.71 14.19 12.43
N VAL A 10 6.87 15.20 12.17
CA VAL A 10 5.81 15.12 11.17
C VAL A 10 6.42 15.37 9.79
N ILE A 11 6.31 14.38 8.89
CA ILE A 11 6.85 14.44 7.53
C ILE A 11 5.85 15.14 6.61
N LEU A 12 4.57 14.78 6.70
CA LEU A 12 3.48 15.40 5.93
C LEU A 12 2.25 15.57 6.81
N GLU A 13 1.57 16.70 6.65
CA GLU A 13 0.26 16.94 7.22
C GLU A 13 -0.60 17.69 6.20
N GLU A 14 -1.77 17.15 5.87
CA GLU A 14 -2.65 17.76 4.88
C GLU A 14 -4.10 17.29 5.08
N LYS A 15 -5.05 18.16 4.71
CA LYS A 15 -6.48 17.87 4.79
C LYS A 15 -6.98 17.23 3.49
N TYR A 16 -7.62 16.08 3.64
CA TYR A 16 -8.27 15.32 2.57
C TYR A 16 -9.76 15.15 2.87
N PHE A 17 -10.48 14.55 1.92
CA PHE A 17 -11.81 13.99 2.13
C PHE A 17 -11.75 12.47 2.00
N SER A 18 -12.56 11.72 2.74
CA SER A 18 -12.63 10.27 2.55
C SER A 18 -13.32 9.94 1.22
N TYR A 19 -13.00 8.79 0.63
CA TYR A 19 -13.70 8.28 -0.55
C TYR A 19 -14.18 6.84 -0.28
N PRO A 20 -15.43 6.48 -0.61
CA PRO A 20 -16.39 7.22 -1.44
C PRO A 20 -17.20 8.32 -0.71
N LEU A 21 -17.08 8.44 0.62
CA LEU A 21 -17.83 9.44 1.40
C LEU A 21 -17.15 10.82 1.37
N THR A 22 -17.23 11.50 0.23
CA THR A 22 -16.54 12.77 -0.08
C THR A 22 -16.92 13.96 0.81
N SER A 23 -17.98 13.84 1.63
CA SER A 23 -18.41 14.84 2.60
C SER A 23 -17.64 14.78 3.93
N VAL A 24 -16.94 13.67 4.20
CA VAL A 24 -16.19 13.48 5.45
C VAL A 24 -14.77 13.99 5.28
N ALA A 25 -14.40 15.00 6.07
CA ALA A 25 -13.04 15.54 6.07
C ALA A 25 -12.11 14.68 6.96
N CYS A 26 -10.92 14.41 6.45
CA CYS A 26 -9.86 13.67 7.11
C CYS A 26 -8.60 14.53 7.18
N ASN A 27 -8.01 14.72 8.37
CA ASN A 27 -6.67 15.26 8.51
C ASN A 27 -5.68 14.09 8.52
N LEU A 28 -4.80 14.03 7.52
CA LEU A 28 -3.76 13.01 7.46
C LEU A 28 -2.47 13.58 8.03
N LYS A 29 -1.81 12.80 8.89
CA LYS A 29 -0.48 13.13 9.45
C LYS A 29 0.44 11.91 9.32
N LEU A 30 1.55 12.07 8.61
CA LEU A 30 2.54 11.03 8.36
C LEU A 30 3.79 11.26 9.22
N THR A 31 4.21 10.24 9.97
CA THR A 31 5.52 10.16 10.62
C THR A 31 6.34 9.02 10.00
N GLU A 32 7.56 8.79 10.47
CA GLU A 32 8.40 7.69 9.98
C GLU A 32 7.79 6.30 10.23
N LYS A 33 6.89 6.17 11.21
CA LYS A 33 6.35 4.88 11.67
C LYS A 33 4.84 4.76 11.57
N VAL A 34 4.12 5.88 11.58
CA VAL A 34 2.66 5.86 11.67
C VAL A 34 2.05 6.88 10.70
N LEU A 35 1.01 6.43 10.01
CA LEU A 35 0.03 7.30 9.39
C LEU A 35 -1.17 7.47 10.34
N PHE A 36 -1.41 8.70 10.74
CA PHE A 36 -2.57 9.10 11.51
C PHE A 36 -3.67 9.61 10.58
N VAL A 37 -4.87 9.06 10.73
CA VAL A 37 -6.07 9.46 10.00
C VAL A 37 -7.06 10.07 10.99
N GLY A 38 -7.08 11.39 11.08
CA GLY A 38 -8.02 12.13 11.92
C GLY A 38 -9.32 12.39 11.17
N ILE A 39 -10.40 11.70 11.53
CA ILE A 39 -11.72 11.88 10.93
C ILE A 39 -12.51 12.86 11.79
N THR A 40 -12.90 13.99 11.22
CA THR A 40 -13.72 14.99 11.91
C THR A 40 -15.18 14.83 11.50
N THR A 41 -16.01 14.38 12.45
CA THR A 41 -17.48 14.41 12.33
C THR A 41 -18.02 15.52 13.23
N LYS A 42 -19.29 15.92 13.04
CA LYS A 42 -19.89 17.16 13.60
C LYS A 42 -19.61 17.39 15.09
N ASP A 43 -19.43 16.34 15.89
CA ASP A 43 -19.24 16.46 17.35
C ASP A 43 -18.02 15.68 17.91
N LYS A 44 -17.28 14.95 17.07
CA LYS A 44 -16.16 14.09 17.50
C LYS A 44 -15.07 14.01 16.44
N THR A 45 -13.83 14.09 16.90
CA THR A 45 -12.68 13.71 16.09
C THR A 45 -12.15 12.36 16.56
N GLU A 46 -12.20 11.39 15.68
CA GLU A 46 -11.62 10.06 15.89
C GLU A 46 -10.28 10.00 15.15
N VAL A 47 -9.25 9.45 15.80
CA VAL A 47 -7.93 9.29 15.18
C VAL A 47 -7.65 7.81 15.04
N GLU A 48 -7.63 7.34 13.81
CA GLU A 48 -7.14 6.01 13.47
C GLU A 48 -5.63 6.05 13.25
N LYS A 49 -4.92 5.02 13.74
CA LYS A 49 -3.47 4.85 13.54
C LYS A 49 -3.23 3.66 12.63
N ILE A 50 -2.40 3.86 11.61
CA ILE A 50 -1.98 2.81 10.70
C ILE A 50 -0.46 2.77 10.74
N PHE A 51 0.11 1.65 11.18
CA PHE A 51 1.55 1.48 11.21
C PHE A 51 2.08 1.31 9.79
N LEU A 52 3.23 1.92 9.50
CA LEU A 52 3.91 1.80 8.21
C LEU A 52 4.25 0.34 7.89
N ASP A 53 4.55 -0.47 8.91
CA ASP A 53 4.78 -1.93 8.78
C ASP A 53 3.55 -2.71 8.29
N ASP A 54 2.36 -2.14 8.44
CA ASP A 54 1.12 -2.74 7.92
C ASP A 54 0.79 -2.22 6.51
N ILE A 55 1.45 -1.18 6.00
CA ILE A 55 1.24 -0.62 4.67
C ILE A 55 2.12 -1.36 3.66
N VAL A 56 1.51 -1.94 2.63
CA VAL A 56 2.24 -2.64 1.56
C VAL A 56 2.55 -1.73 0.38
N GLY A 57 1.78 -0.66 0.19
CA GLY A 57 1.97 0.30 -0.87
C GLY A 57 0.83 1.32 -0.96
N CYS A 58 0.96 2.23 -1.92
CA CYS A 58 -0.01 3.29 -2.15
C CYS A 58 0.05 3.80 -3.60
N HIS A 59 -1.04 4.38 -4.08
CA HIS A 59 -1.18 4.88 -5.44
C HIS A 59 -1.83 6.26 -5.49
N ALA A 60 -1.29 7.13 -6.35
CA ALA A 60 -1.89 8.38 -6.78
C ALA A 60 -2.70 8.20 -8.06
N PHE A 61 -3.87 8.81 -8.13
CA PHE A 61 -4.72 8.82 -9.32
C PHE A 61 -5.20 10.24 -9.62
N ARG A 62 -5.29 10.55 -10.90
CA ARG A 62 -5.98 11.74 -11.40
C ARG A 62 -7.49 11.49 -11.46
N GLY A 63 -8.26 12.56 -11.35
CA GLY A 63 -9.70 12.49 -11.52
C GLY A 63 -10.04 12.07 -12.94
N LYS A 64 -11.05 11.21 -13.10
CA LYS A 64 -11.54 10.91 -14.44
C LYS A 64 -12.41 12.06 -14.92
N ASN A 65 -11.98 12.76 -15.96
CA ASN A 65 -12.85 13.62 -16.75
C ASN A 65 -13.81 12.73 -17.57
N GLY A 66 -14.95 12.30 -16.99
CA GLY A 66 -15.84 11.39 -17.72
C GLY A 66 -17.24 11.18 -17.12
N LYS A 67 -18.24 11.73 -17.83
CA LYS A 67 -19.71 11.44 -18.01
C LYS A 67 -20.56 10.69 -16.96
N THR A 68 -20.02 10.06 -15.93
CA THR A 68 -20.81 9.49 -14.84
C THR A 68 -21.00 10.53 -13.76
N LYS A 69 -22.26 10.97 -13.61
CA LYS A 69 -22.79 11.94 -12.64
C LYS A 69 -22.62 11.58 -11.15
N ILE A 70 -21.66 10.70 -10.81
CA ILE A 70 -21.30 10.41 -9.43
C ILE A 70 -20.15 11.35 -9.08
N GLU A 71 -20.50 12.61 -8.79
CA GLU A 71 -19.73 13.57 -7.98
C GLU A 71 -18.19 13.56 -8.14
N THR A 72 -17.69 13.42 -9.36
CA THR A 72 -16.27 13.65 -9.65
C THR A 72 -16.13 15.17 -9.74
N SER A 73 -15.58 15.77 -8.68
CA SER A 73 -15.28 17.20 -8.69
C SER A 73 -14.27 17.45 -9.80
N GLU A 74 -14.61 18.34 -10.72
CA GLU A 74 -13.69 18.91 -11.69
C GLU A 74 -12.42 19.30 -10.90
N HIS A 75 -11.25 18.84 -11.33
CA HIS A 75 -9.94 19.06 -10.67
C HIS A 75 -9.57 18.19 -9.46
N SER A 76 -10.25 17.05 -9.23
CA SER A 76 -9.90 16.13 -8.13
C SER A 76 -8.65 15.27 -8.40
N ALA A 77 -7.88 15.00 -7.35
CA ALA A 77 -6.89 13.91 -7.33
C ALA A 77 -7.18 12.94 -6.17
N TYR A 78 -6.77 11.68 -6.31
CA TYR A 78 -7.08 10.63 -5.34
C TYR A 78 -5.82 9.92 -4.88
N PHE A 79 -5.75 9.66 -3.59
CA PHE A 79 -4.68 8.92 -2.96
C PHE A 79 -5.24 7.63 -2.34
N CYS A 80 -4.70 6.46 -2.65
CA CYS A 80 -5.14 5.19 -2.05
C CYS A 80 -3.98 4.51 -1.33
N ILE A 81 -4.25 4.01 -0.13
CA ILE A 81 -3.31 3.25 0.70
C ILE A 81 -3.82 1.84 0.87
N TYR A 82 -2.93 0.87 0.69
CA TYR A 82 -3.20 -0.55 0.89
C TYR A 82 -2.49 -1.01 2.16
N ALA A 83 -3.27 -1.38 3.17
CA ALA A 83 -2.77 -1.85 4.44
C ALA A 83 -3.33 -3.23 4.80
N TYR A 84 -2.55 -4.03 5.54
CA TYR A 84 -2.89 -5.38 5.97
C TYR A 84 -2.68 -5.56 7.48
N PRO A 85 -3.33 -4.74 8.34
CA PRO A 85 -3.14 -4.83 9.79
C PRO A 85 -3.47 -6.22 10.34
N LEU A 86 -2.68 -6.66 11.32
CA LEU A 86 -2.89 -7.92 12.02
C LEU A 86 -4.05 -7.80 13.01
N LYS A 87 -5.15 -8.52 12.76
CA LYS A 87 -6.26 -8.61 13.69
C LYS A 87 -6.21 -9.91 14.48
N THR A 88 -6.51 -9.80 15.77
CA THR A 88 -6.67 -10.97 16.65
C THR A 88 -8.15 -11.31 16.73
N PHE A 89 -8.50 -12.55 16.39
CA PHE A 89 -9.83 -13.10 16.58
C PHE A 89 -9.79 -14.10 17.74
N THR A 90 -10.61 -13.84 18.75
CA THR A 90 -10.82 -14.79 19.84
C THR A 90 -11.89 -15.78 19.42
N GLY A 91 -11.48 -16.96 18.96
CA GLY A 91 -12.41 -18.07 18.72
C GLY A 91 -12.70 -18.85 20.01
N ILE A 92 -13.67 -19.77 19.94
CA ILE A 92 -14.10 -20.62 21.07
C ILE A 92 -12.95 -21.50 21.60
N LEU A 93 -11.98 -21.86 20.75
CA LEU A 93 -10.90 -22.81 21.08
C LEU A 93 -9.49 -22.20 21.12
N SER A 94 -9.24 -21.08 20.45
CA SER A 94 -7.91 -20.43 20.44
C SER A 94 -7.95 -18.99 19.90
N LYS A 95 -6.93 -18.21 20.26
CA LYS A 95 -6.63 -16.92 19.62
C LYS A 95 -6.02 -17.18 18.25
N GLN A 96 -6.66 -16.65 17.21
CA GLN A 96 -6.18 -16.71 15.83
C GLN A 96 -5.76 -15.31 15.40
N HIS A 97 -4.62 -15.21 14.70
CA HIS A 97 -4.14 -13.96 14.15
C HIS A 97 -4.29 -14.00 12.63
N ARG A 98 -4.91 -12.97 12.05
CA ARG A 98 -5.11 -12.87 10.61
C ARG A 98 -4.95 -11.42 10.16
N ARG A 99 -4.15 -11.21 9.11
CA ARG A 99 -4.07 -9.91 8.45
C ARG A 99 -5.34 -9.67 7.63
N GLU A 100 -5.94 -8.49 7.78
CA GLU A 100 -7.13 -8.08 7.04
C GLU A 100 -6.79 -6.95 6.08
N LYS A 101 -7.18 -7.11 4.82
CA LYS A 101 -6.99 -6.08 3.81
C LYS A 101 -7.82 -4.84 4.14
N ARG A 102 -7.20 -3.68 4.06
CA ARG A 102 -7.84 -2.36 4.14
C ARG A 102 -7.36 -1.47 3.00
N ASN A 103 -8.32 -0.88 2.31
CA ASN A 103 -8.10 0.14 1.29
C ASN A 103 -8.63 1.46 1.81
N LEU A 104 -7.77 2.47 1.90
CA LEU A 104 -8.14 3.79 2.37
C LEU A 104 -7.89 4.78 1.24
N THR A 105 -8.98 5.30 0.68
CA THR A 105 -8.92 6.25 -0.42
C THR A 105 -9.30 7.64 0.08
N PHE A 106 -8.46 8.61 -0.29
CA PHE A 106 -8.57 10.00 0.08
C PHE A 106 -8.65 10.87 -1.16
N LEU A 107 -9.55 11.83 -1.14
CA LEU A 107 -9.81 12.80 -2.19
C LEU A 107 -9.14 14.13 -1.84
N MET A 108 -8.32 14.63 -2.77
CA MET A 108 -7.72 15.95 -2.77
C MET A 108 -8.46 16.85 -3.76
N ARG A 109 -8.99 17.96 -3.25
CA ARG A 109 -9.72 18.98 -4.03
C ARG A 109 -9.50 20.38 -3.46
N LYS A 110 -8.26 20.66 -3.04
CA LYS A 110 -7.89 21.90 -2.36
C LYS A 110 -7.73 23.07 -3.34
N ASN A 111 -7.20 22.79 -4.51
CA ASN A 111 -6.91 23.78 -5.54
C ASN A 111 -7.87 23.64 -6.73
N ASP A 112 -8.01 24.70 -7.51
CA ASP A 112 -8.81 24.72 -8.74
C ASP A 112 -8.09 24.06 -9.93
N SER A 113 -6.86 23.61 -9.73
CA SER A 113 -6.07 22.88 -10.74
C SER A 113 -5.89 21.42 -10.35
N GLU A 114 -6.22 20.52 -11.28
CA GLU A 114 -6.01 19.07 -11.09
C GLU A 114 -4.54 18.76 -10.90
N ASP A 115 -3.66 19.42 -11.65
CA ASP A 115 -2.21 19.20 -11.57
C ASP A 115 -1.64 19.57 -10.21
N GLU A 116 -2.14 20.64 -9.59
CA GLU A 116 -1.70 21.03 -8.25
C GLU A 116 -2.19 20.03 -7.20
N ASN A 117 -3.45 19.59 -7.31
CA ASN A 117 -4.00 18.55 -6.44
C ASN A 117 -3.25 17.22 -6.60
N TYR A 118 -2.89 16.85 -7.84
CA TYR A 118 -2.12 15.65 -8.13
C TYR A 118 -0.69 15.74 -7.59
N LYS A 119 -0.01 16.88 -7.70
CA LYS A 119 1.33 17.09 -7.09
C LYS A 119 1.33 16.85 -5.59
N VAL A 120 0.28 17.29 -4.89
CA VAL A 120 0.15 17.01 -3.45
C VAL A 120 0.03 15.50 -3.22
N VAL A 121 -0.86 14.83 -3.94
CA VAL A 121 -1.05 13.38 -3.81
C VAL A 121 0.20 12.57 -4.20
N GLU A 122 0.91 12.97 -5.25
CA GLU A 122 2.14 12.33 -5.69
C GLU A 122 3.25 12.48 -4.64
N LYS A 123 3.36 13.66 -4.01
CA LYS A 123 4.29 13.88 -2.88
C LYS A 123 4.01 12.89 -1.73
N TRP A 124 2.74 12.65 -1.41
CA TRP A 124 2.33 11.66 -0.41
C TRP A 124 2.68 10.23 -0.81
N GLN A 125 2.40 9.84 -2.05
CA GLN A 125 2.79 8.52 -2.58
C GLN A 125 4.30 8.32 -2.47
N ARG A 126 5.08 9.34 -2.84
CA ARG A 126 6.54 9.32 -2.79
C ARG A 126 7.06 9.13 -1.37
N ALA A 127 6.58 9.93 -0.43
CA ALA A 127 6.99 9.86 0.97
C ALA A 127 6.71 8.48 1.58
N ILE A 128 5.50 7.94 1.37
CA ILE A 128 5.14 6.62 1.89
C ILE A 128 5.98 5.52 1.24
N ASN A 129 6.15 5.56 -0.09
CA ASN A 129 6.98 4.57 -0.78
C ASN A 129 8.46 4.62 -0.34
N CYS A 130 9.01 5.80 -0.03
CA CYS A 130 10.34 5.92 0.55
C CYS A 130 10.41 5.24 1.93
N LEU A 131 9.45 5.54 2.82
CA LEU A 131 9.41 5.00 4.17
C LEU A 131 9.26 3.47 4.20
N ILE A 132 8.29 2.91 3.47
CA ILE A 132 8.07 1.45 3.43
C ILE A 132 9.22 0.70 2.74
N ARG A 133 10.02 1.40 1.92
CA ARG A 133 11.26 0.86 1.29
C ARG A 133 12.52 1.15 2.13
N GLY A 134 12.35 1.63 3.37
CA GLY A 134 13.43 1.81 4.33
C GLY A 134 14.31 3.04 4.11
N LYS A 135 13.86 4.05 3.35
CA LYS A 135 14.53 5.35 3.26
C LYS A 135 13.91 6.33 4.24
N ALA A 136 14.78 6.98 5.01
CA ALA A 136 14.39 8.08 5.88
C ALA A 136 13.92 9.28 5.04
N CYS A 137 12.87 9.93 5.51
CA CYS A 137 12.41 11.23 5.00
C CYS A 137 12.76 12.37 5.98
N VAL A 138 13.49 12.05 7.05
CA VAL A 138 13.99 13.01 8.04
C VAL A 138 15.51 12.83 8.10
N ILE A 139 16.26 13.90 7.80
CA ILE A 139 17.73 13.91 7.81
C ILE A 139 18.13 15.07 8.72
N ASP A 140 18.92 14.77 9.75
CA ASP A 140 19.39 15.77 10.74
C ASP A 140 18.25 16.58 11.39
N GLY A 141 17.08 15.96 11.54
CA GLY A 141 15.88 16.60 12.12
C GLY A 141 15.05 17.42 11.13
N GLU A 142 15.52 17.60 9.90
CA GLU A 142 14.78 18.28 8.84
C GLU A 142 14.05 17.29 7.92
N VAL A 143 12.82 17.66 7.53
CA VAL A 143 12.02 16.85 6.61
C VAL A 143 12.55 17.04 5.19
N SER A 144 13.07 15.97 4.60
CA SER A 144 13.54 15.91 3.22
C SER A 144 13.00 14.65 2.56
N ILE A 145 11.98 14.80 1.70
CA ILE A 145 11.40 13.69 0.94
C ILE A 145 12.20 13.56 -0.36
N PRO A 146 12.87 12.42 -0.60
CA PRO A 146 13.63 12.22 -1.83
C PRO A 146 12.75 12.35 -3.08
N ASP A 147 13.25 13.01 -4.12
CA ASP A 147 12.53 13.10 -5.40
C ASP A 147 12.45 11.76 -6.14
N ILE A 148 13.44 10.89 -5.92
CA ILE A 148 13.51 9.56 -6.52
C ILE A 148 13.11 8.53 -5.46
N VAL A 149 12.04 7.80 -5.73
CA VAL A 149 11.64 6.66 -4.90
C VAL A 149 12.63 5.51 -5.12
N PRO A 150 13.10 4.83 -4.06
CA PRO A 150 13.88 3.59 -4.21
C PRO A 150 13.17 2.60 -5.11
N SER A 151 13.88 1.87 -5.97
CA SER A 151 13.26 0.84 -6.81
C SER A 151 12.48 -0.17 -5.96
N SER A 152 11.32 -0.61 -6.44
CA SER A 152 10.61 -1.74 -5.84
C SER A 152 11.40 -3.04 -6.05
N LYS A 153 11.10 -4.02 -5.21
CA LYS A 153 11.66 -5.36 -5.35
C LYS A 153 11.21 -5.98 -6.67
N LYS A 154 12.07 -6.83 -7.25
CA LYS A 154 11.75 -7.64 -8.43
C LYS A 154 11.77 -9.11 -8.05
N PHE A 155 10.69 -9.83 -8.35
CA PHE A 155 10.59 -11.26 -8.05
C PHE A 155 10.52 -12.12 -9.30
N LEU A 156 11.26 -13.23 -9.30
CA LEU A 156 10.97 -14.35 -10.18
C LEU A 156 10.07 -15.32 -9.44
N ILE A 157 8.91 -15.62 -10.02
CA ILE A 157 7.89 -16.47 -9.39
C ILE A 157 7.76 -17.76 -10.20
N LEU A 158 8.17 -18.86 -9.58
CA LEU A 158 8.08 -20.18 -10.17
C LEU A 158 6.80 -20.87 -9.68
N ILE A 159 5.91 -21.21 -10.61
CA ILE A 159 4.63 -21.84 -10.29
C ILE A 159 4.57 -23.22 -10.90
N ASN A 160 4.52 -24.24 -10.04
CA ASN A 160 4.09 -25.57 -10.44
C ASN A 160 2.56 -25.66 -10.37
N PRO A 161 1.84 -25.73 -11.51
CA PRO A 161 0.38 -25.69 -11.55
C PRO A 161 -0.27 -26.88 -10.82
N LYS A 162 0.42 -28.02 -10.73
CA LYS A 162 -0.06 -29.22 -10.04
C LYS A 162 0.12 -29.19 -8.51
N SER A 163 0.75 -28.16 -7.95
CA SER A 163 0.98 -28.10 -6.50
C SER A 163 -0.33 -28.06 -5.71
N GLY A 164 -0.35 -28.75 -4.56
CA GLY A 164 -1.54 -28.88 -3.72
C GLY A 164 -2.70 -29.57 -4.48
N PRO A 165 -3.93 -29.04 -4.42
CA PRO A 165 -5.08 -29.60 -5.15
C PRO A 165 -5.12 -29.20 -6.64
N GLY A 166 -3.97 -28.86 -7.26
CA GLY A 166 -3.89 -28.40 -8.65
C GLY A 166 -4.41 -26.97 -8.88
N LYS A 167 -4.49 -26.15 -7.84
CA LYS A 167 -5.03 -24.77 -7.88
C LYS A 167 -3.98 -23.68 -7.70
N ALA A 168 -2.70 -24.03 -7.68
CA ALA A 168 -1.62 -23.10 -7.35
C ALA A 168 -1.60 -21.85 -8.24
N TYR A 169 -1.77 -22.02 -9.56
CA TYR A 169 -1.82 -20.91 -10.50
C TYR A 169 -3.06 -20.02 -10.32
N GLN A 170 -4.21 -20.61 -9.99
CA GLN A 170 -5.42 -19.86 -9.68
C GLN A 170 -5.26 -19.05 -8.38
N ILE A 171 -4.72 -19.67 -7.33
CA ILE A 171 -4.42 -18.99 -6.06
C ILE A 171 -3.45 -17.84 -6.29
N PHE A 172 -2.40 -18.06 -7.09
CA PHE A 172 -1.46 -17.00 -7.46
C PHE A 172 -2.19 -15.80 -8.09
N LYS A 173 -3.03 -16.04 -9.11
CA LYS A 173 -3.79 -14.97 -9.76
C LYS A 173 -4.73 -14.22 -8.83
N GLU A 174 -5.45 -14.94 -7.98
CA GLU A 174 -6.51 -14.35 -7.16
C GLU A 174 -5.99 -13.72 -5.86
N LYS A 175 -4.88 -14.21 -5.32
CA LYS A 175 -4.41 -13.84 -3.98
C LYS A 175 -3.04 -13.14 -3.99
N VAL A 176 -2.15 -13.50 -4.91
CA VAL A 176 -0.77 -12.99 -4.92
C VAL A 176 -0.64 -11.78 -5.85
N ILE A 177 -1.17 -11.85 -7.08
CA ILE A 177 -1.11 -10.72 -8.03
C ILE A 177 -1.65 -9.41 -7.42
N PRO A 178 -2.80 -9.38 -6.71
CA PRO A 178 -3.28 -8.14 -6.11
C PRO A 178 -2.27 -7.52 -5.13
N LEU A 179 -1.56 -8.33 -4.33
CA LEU A 179 -0.54 -7.84 -3.40
C LEU A 179 0.66 -7.25 -4.13
N LEU A 180 1.10 -7.89 -5.22
CA LEU A 180 2.22 -7.41 -6.03
C LEU A 180 1.88 -6.09 -6.71
N VAL A 181 0.67 -5.95 -7.24
CA VAL A 181 0.18 -4.71 -7.85
C VAL A 181 0.07 -3.59 -6.82
N GLU A 182 -0.50 -3.87 -5.64
CA GLU A 182 -0.70 -2.87 -4.57
C GLU A 182 0.61 -2.34 -3.97
N SER A 183 1.67 -3.16 -4.00
CA SER A 183 3.00 -2.80 -3.53
C SER A 183 3.92 -2.23 -4.62
N ASP A 184 3.40 -2.07 -5.85
CA ASP A 184 4.19 -1.67 -7.03
C ASP A 184 5.42 -2.57 -7.24
N THR A 185 5.26 -3.86 -6.90
CA THR A 185 6.31 -4.87 -6.97
C THR A 185 6.37 -5.45 -8.37
N GLN A 186 7.56 -5.41 -8.98
CA GLN A 186 7.77 -6.00 -10.30
C GLN A 186 7.95 -7.51 -10.17
N TYR A 187 7.39 -8.27 -11.11
CA TYR A 187 7.54 -9.71 -11.09
C TYR A 187 7.50 -10.33 -12.49
N GLU A 188 8.18 -11.47 -12.62
CA GLU A 188 8.10 -12.37 -13.77
C GLU A 188 7.58 -13.73 -13.30
N VAL A 189 6.76 -14.39 -14.12
CA VAL A 189 6.16 -15.67 -13.77
C VAL A 189 6.61 -16.74 -14.75
N LEU A 190 7.22 -17.79 -14.23
CA LEU A 190 7.51 -19.01 -14.99
C LEU A 190 6.62 -20.13 -14.48
N VAL A 191 5.72 -20.60 -15.35
CA VAL A 191 4.91 -21.78 -15.06
C VAL A 191 5.71 -23.00 -15.50
N THR A 192 6.06 -23.86 -14.55
CA THR A 192 6.83 -25.07 -14.86
C THR A 192 5.92 -26.05 -15.60
N ALA A 193 6.27 -26.41 -16.84
CA ALA A 193 5.56 -27.41 -17.62
C ALA A 193 5.84 -28.83 -17.11
N GLU A 194 4.89 -29.73 -17.37
CA GLU A 194 5.04 -31.16 -17.14
C GLU A 194 6.23 -31.72 -17.95
N ASP A 195 7.08 -32.50 -17.27
CA ASP A 195 7.98 -33.53 -17.83
C ASP A 195 9.45 -33.24 -18.16
N LYS A 196 10.03 -32.03 -18.00
CA LYS A 196 11.49 -31.84 -18.31
C LYS A 196 12.37 -31.05 -17.35
N PHE A 197 11.87 -30.58 -16.21
CA PHE A 197 12.74 -30.10 -15.12
C PHE A 197 12.63 -31.01 -13.91
N SER A 198 13.30 -32.16 -14.03
CA SER A 198 13.72 -32.96 -12.87
C SER A 198 14.79 -32.17 -12.12
N LEU A 199 14.39 -31.10 -11.42
CA LEU A 199 15.20 -30.60 -10.31
C LEU A 199 15.39 -31.79 -9.38
N SER A 200 16.65 -32.15 -9.15
CA SER A 200 17.09 -33.32 -8.40
C SER A 200 16.14 -33.65 -7.24
N LYS A 201 15.80 -34.93 -7.11
CA LYS A 201 14.86 -35.59 -6.16
C LYS A 201 14.95 -35.20 -4.67
N ASN A 202 15.76 -34.23 -4.29
CA ASN A 202 15.94 -33.76 -2.91
C ASN A 202 15.21 -32.44 -2.60
N MET A 203 14.46 -31.86 -3.55
CA MET A 203 13.70 -30.61 -3.35
C MET A 203 12.19 -30.82 -3.22
N TRP A 204 11.76 -31.98 -2.72
CA TRP A 204 10.38 -32.19 -2.28
C TRP A 204 10.20 -31.59 -0.88
N ILE A 205 10.21 -30.27 -0.79
CA ILE A 205 9.82 -29.54 0.42
C ILE A 205 8.56 -28.73 0.10
N ASN A 206 7.42 -29.34 0.42
CA ASN A 206 6.10 -28.71 0.55
C ASN A 206 5.49 -28.02 -0.69
N PRO A 207 4.15 -27.84 -0.73
CA PRO A 207 3.45 -27.23 -1.86
C PRO A 207 3.61 -25.71 -1.82
N PHE A 208 4.80 -25.19 -2.16
CA PHE A 208 5.06 -23.75 -2.11
C PHE A 208 5.26 -23.14 -3.49
N ILE A 209 4.67 -21.95 -3.67
CA ILE A 209 5.12 -20.95 -4.62
C ILE A 209 6.52 -20.55 -4.16
N PHE A 210 7.53 -20.75 -5.00
CA PHE A 210 8.87 -20.24 -4.73
C PHE A 210 8.93 -18.80 -5.25
N ILE A 211 9.22 -17.88 -4.34
CA ILE A 211 9.45 -16.46 -4.62
C ILE A 211 10.92 -16.19 -4.33
N GLU A 212 11.69 -15.93 -5.39
CA GLU A 212 13.10 -15.55 -5.26
C GLU A 212 13.25 -14.05 -5.54
N GLU A 213 13.78 -13.32 -4.56
CA GLU A 213 14.10 -11.90 -4.72
C GLU A 213 15.33 -11.78 -5.62
N GLN A 214 15.18 -11.10 -6.75
CA GLN A 214 16.30 -10.81 -7.64
C GLN A 214 17.10 -9.66 -7.03
N ALA A 215 18.37 -9.90 -6.71
CA ALA A 215 19.26 -8.84 -6.26
C ALA A 215 19.37 -7.78 -7.37
N SER A 216 19.02 -6.52 -7.08
CA SER A 216 19.32 -5.44 -8.01
C SER A 216 20.83 -5.24 -8.02
N SER A 217 21.50 -5.64 -9.10
CA SER A 217 22.87 -5.24 -9.36
C SER A 217 22.91 -3.71 -9.51
N GLY A 218 23.28 -3.01 -8.45
CA GLY A 218 23.55 -1.58 -8.50
C GLY A 218 24.76 -1.31 -9.39
N GLY A 219 24.56 -0.51 -10.42
CA GLY A 219 25.61 0.22 -11.13
C GLY A 219 25.62 1.67 -10.69
#